data_AF-A0A7C0Y249-F1
#
_entry.id   AF-A0A7C0Y249-F1
#
_cell.length_a   1.000
_cell.length_b   1.000
_cell.length_c   1.000
_cell.angle_alpha   90.00
_cell.angle_beta   90.00
_cell.angle_gamma   90.00
#
_symmetry.space_group_name_H-M   'P 1'
#
loop_
_entity.id
_entity.type
_entity.pdbx_description
1 polymer ?
#
loop_
_entity_poly.entity_id
_entity_poly.type
_entity_poly.pdbx_seq_one_letter_code
_entity_poly.pdbx_strand_id
1 'polypeptide(L)'
;MKLILRPLFEAPLTPDFIDVIKAKLKGKEAREGDILEIDLLGKPLKFKVIYAEPKVVRITDLTVIELSEKEIFSISLEFEKGIKDVITGEEIIVVVFEDEVLILNHKGHKIFNQKFEKLKEVRLAKDIVLVVHDENKLTIIQP
;
A
#
# COMPACT_ATOMS: atom_id res chain seq x y z
N MET A 1 -9.93 -8.98 10.90
CA MET A 1 -10.04 -7.51 11.02
C MET A 1 -8.78 -6.99 11.64
N LYS A 2 -8.06 -6.12 10.95
CA LYS A 2 -6.76 -5.60 11.37
C LYS A 2 -6.74 -4.09 11.29
N LEU A 3 -6.07 -3.45 12.26
CA LEU A 3 -6.01 -2.01 12.43
C LEU A 3 -4.58 -1.68 12.86
N ILE A 4 -3.84 -0.90 12.08
CA ILE A 4 -2.50 -0.43 12.47
C ILE A 4 -2.59 1.06 12.81
N LEU A 5 -2.14 1.41 14.00
CA LEU A 5 -2.15 2.76 14.54
C LEU A 5 -0.72 3.31 14.61
N ARG A 6 -0.58 4.59 14.28
CA ARG A 6 0.64 5.37 14.53
C ARG A 6 0.38 6.39 15.63
N PRO A 7 1.12 6.37 16.75
CA PRO A 7 1.09 7.44 17.74
C PRO A 7 1.48 8.78 17.11
N LEU A 8 0.73 9.85 17.37
CA LEU A 8 1.06 11.22 16.96
C LEU A 8 1.79 11.99 18.08
N PHE A 9 2.53 11.28 18.91
CA PHE A 9 3.26 11.80 20.06
C PHE A 9 4.54 10.97 20.29
N GLU A 10 5.51 11.58 20.96
CA GLU A 10 6.81 10.97 21.24
C GLU A 10 6.85 10.50 22.69
N ALA A 11 6.24 9.34 22.95
CA ALA A 11 6.34 8.65 24.23
C ALA A 11 6.34 7.13 24.03
N PRO A 12 7.15 6.37 24.78
CA PRO A 12 7.16 4.92 24.69
C PRO A 12 5.82 4.36 25.15
N LEU A 13 5.20 3.54 24.30
CA LEU A 13 4.02 2.74 24.66
C LEU A 13 4.48 1.33 24.97
N THR A 14 4.21 0.87 26.19
CA THR A 14 4.41 -0.55 26.54
C THR A 14 3.40 -1.43 25.80
N PRO A 15 3.70 -2.72 25.56
CA PRO A 15 2.77 -3.66 24.92
C PRO A 15 1.39 -3.73 25.60
N ASP A 16 1.35 -3.56 26.93
CA ASP A 16 0.11 -3.58 27.73
C ASP A 16 -0.89 -2.47 27.34
N PHE A 17 -0.43 -1.38 26.71
CA PHE A 17 -1.33 -0.33 26.23
C PHE A 17 -2.20 -0.78 25.06
N ILE A 18 -1.81 -1.83 24.32
CA ILE A 18 -2.61 -2.35 23.20
C ILE A 18 -3.99 -2.79 23.68
N ASP A 19 -4.06 -3.51 24.80
CA ASP A 19 -5.33 -3.99 25.36
C ASP A 19 -6.19 -2.84 25.86
N VAL A 20 -5.57 -1.81 26.46
CA VAL A 20 -6.26 -0.60 26.90
C VAL A 20 -6.82 0.19 25.71
N ILE A 21 -6.02 0.37 24.65
CA ILE A 21 -6.42 1.01 23.40
C ILE A 21 -7.60 0.25 22.78
N LYS A 22 -7.51 -1.07 22.70
CA LYS A 22 -8.57 -1.94 22.16
C LYS A 22 -9.86 -1.81 22.95
N ALA A 23 -9.79 -1.82 24.29
CA ALA A 23 -10.96 -1.64 25.15
C ALA A 23 -11.61 -0.26 24.97
N LYS A 24 -10.81 0.81 24.85
CA LYS A 24 -11.30 2.19 24.66
C LYS A 24 -11.89 2.44 23.27
N LEU A 25 -11.42 1.73 22.27
CA LEU A 25 -11.89 1.86 20.89
C LEU A 25 -13.02 0.89 20.53
N LYS A 26 -13.30 -0.11 21.38
CA LYS A 26 -14.34 -1.12 21.15
C LYS A 26 -15.68 -0.48 20.80
N GLY A 27 -16.30 -0.98 19.73
CA GLY A 27 -17.57 -0.49 19.21
C GLY A 27 -17.48 0.71 18.27
N LYS A 28 -16.33 1.40 18.21
CA LYS A 28 -16.08 2.48 17.23
C LYS A 28 -15.76 1.93 15.85
N GLU A 29 -16.00 2.74 14.83
CA GLU A 29 -15.54 2.49 13.47
C GLU A 29 -14.29 3.31 13.18
N ALA A 30 -13.38 2.74 12.38
CA ALA A 30 -12.15 3.38 11.96
C ALA A 30 -11.83 3.03 10.51
N ARG A 31 -11.25 3.98 9.79
CA ARG A 31 -10.81 3.89 8.39
C ARG A 31 -9.39 4.41 8.27
N GLU A 32 -8.70 3.99 7.22
CA GLU A 32 -7.37 4.53 6.91
C GLU A 32 -7.41 6.06 6.78
N GLY A 33 -6.45 6.73 7.42
CA GLY A 33 -6.36 8.18 7.48
C GLY A 33 -7.06 8.83 8.67
N ASP A 34 -7.95 8.13 9.37
CA ASP A 34 -8.64 8.67 10.55
C ASP A 34 -7.67 9.01 11.68
N ILE A 35 -8.01 10.04 12.46
CA ILE A 35 -7.33 10.35 13.72
C ILE A 35 -8.24 9.96 14.87
N LEU A 36 -7.83 8.96 15.63
CA LEU A 36 -8.52 8.49 16.82
C LEU A 36 -7.93 9.16 18.05
N GLU A 37 -8.79 9.78 18.86
CA GLU A 37 -8.42 10.31 20.17
C GLU A 37 -8.80 9.30 21.25
N ILE A 38 -7.81 8.97 22.10
CA ILE A 38 -7.90 7.96 23.14
C ILE A 38 -7.36 8.53 24.43
N ASP A 39 -8.21 8.57 25.46
CA ASP A 39 -7.78 8.95 26.80
C ASP A 39 -6.94 7.84 27.43
N LEU A 40 -5.63 8.08 27.51
CA LEU A 40 -4.66 7.23 28.19
C LEU A 40 -4.00 8.04 29.30
N LEU A 41 -3.97 7.50 30.52
CA LEU A 41 -3.38 8.14 31.71
C LEU A 41 -3.92 9.56 31.98
N GLY A 42 -5.21 9.79 31.69
CA GLY A 42 -5.86 11.09 31.88
C GLY A 42 -5.47 12.16 30.85
N LYS A 43 -4.82 11.78 29.75
CA LYS A 43 -4.49 12.66 28.63
C LYS A 43 -5.14 12.17 27.33
N PRO A 44 -5.72 13.05 26.51
CA PRO A 44 -6.22 12.69 25.19
C PRO A 44 -5.03 12.52 24.23
N LEU A 45 -4.69 11.28 23.92
CA LEU A 45 -3.61 10.94 23.01
C LEU A 45 -4.17 10.62 21.62
N LYS A 46 -3.52 11.12 20.58
CA LYS A 46 -3.96 10.99 19.20
C LYS A 46 -3.18 9.90 18.48
N PHE A 47 -3.90 9.06 17.74
CA PHE A 47 -3.37 7.99 16.92
C PHE A 47 -3.92 8.12 15.51
N LYS A 48 -3.05 8.07 14.49
CA LYS A 48 -3.46 7.99 13.09
C LYS A 48 -3.65 6.53 12.70
N VAL A 49 -4.77 6.21 12.07
CA VAL A 49 -5.00 4.90 11.45
C VAL A 49 -4.21 4.86 10.15
N ILE A 50 -3.11 4.11 10.13
CA ILE A 50 -2.27 3.99 8.93
C ILE A 50 -2.65 2.80 8.05
N TYR A 51 -3.37 1.82 8.61
CA TYR A 51 -3.88 0.68 7.86
C TYR A 51 -5.16 0.13 8.50
N ALA A 52 -6.14 -0.27 7.68
CA ALA A 52 -7.38 -0.85 8.14
C ALA A 52 -7.91 -1.93 7.17
N GLU A 53 -8.11 -3.14 7.68
CA GLU A 53 -8.65 -4.26 6.91
C GLU A 53 -9.84 -4.91 7.65
N PRO A 54 -11.07 -4.88 7.09
CA PRO A 54 -11.45 -4.26 5.82
C PRO A 54 -11.38 -2.72 5.84
N LYS A 55 -11.56 -2.04 4.68
CA LYS A 55 -11.46 -0.56 4.53
C LYS A 55 -12.18 0.26 5.62
N VAL A 56 -13.26 -0.29 6.19
CA VAL A 56 -13.93 0.22 7.38
C VAL A 56 -13.96 -0.88 8.43
N VAL A 57 -13.23 -0.69 9.53
CA VAL A 57 -13.17 -1.65 10.64
C VAL A 57 -14.06 -1.18 11.77
N ARG A 58 -15.07 -1.98 12.13
CA ARG A 58 -15.71 -1.86 13.44
C ARG A 58 -14.90 -2.63 14.47
N ILE A 59 -14.42 -1.94 15.50
CA ILE A 59 -13.44 -2.49 16.45
C ILE A 59 -14.16 -3.40 17.45
N THR A 60 -13.69 -4.65 17.55
CA THR A 60 -14.23 -5.70 18.43
C THR A 60 -13.11 -6.40 19.19
N ASP A 61 -13.45 -7.35 20.06
CA ASP A 61 -12.47 -8.18 20.78
C ASP A 61 -11.64 -9.07 19.85
N LEU A 62 -12.10 -9.30 18.62
CA LEU A 62 -11.39 -10.10 17.60
C LEU A 62 -10.53 -9.22 16.68
N THR A 63 -10.64 -7.89 16.77
CA THR A 63 -9.82 -6.99 15.96
C THR A 63 -8.36 -7.04 16.44
N VAL A 64 -7.44 -7.26 15.50
CA VAL A 64 -6.00 -7.19 15.75
C VAL A 64 -5.57 -5.72 15.65
N ILE A 65 -4.98 -5.19 16.71
CA ILE A 65 -4.45 -3.81 16.75
C ILE A 65 -2.94 -3.90 16.89
N GLU A 66 -2.22 -3.21 16.00
CA GLU A 66 -0.77 -3.08 16.02
C GLU A 66 -0.37 -1.60 16.10
N LEU A 67 0.77 -1.32 16.72
CA LEU A 67 1.37 0.02 16.75
C LEU A 67 2.58 0.05 15.81
N SER A 68 2.66 1.09 14.99
CA SER A 68 3.81 1.36 14.14
C SER A 68 4.42 2.71 14.51
N GLU A 69 5.75 2.75 14.65
CA GLU A 69 6.50 4.00 14.79
C GLU A 69 6.61 4.75 13.45
N LYS A 70 6.57 4.01 12.34
CA LYS A 70 6.73 4.55 10.99
C LYS A 70 5.39 4.71 10.29
N GLU A 71 5.30 5.74 9.45
CA GLU A 71 4.21 5.85 8.50
C GLU A 71 4.42 4.82 7.39
N ILE A 72 3.48 3.89 7.27
CA ILE A 72 3.45 2.93 6.18
C ILE A 72 2.34 3.41 5.25
N PHE A 73 2.72 3.81 4.03
CA PHE A 73 1.75 4.09 2.98
C PHE A 73 1.54 2.79 2.20
N SER A 74 0.30 2.31 2.18
CA SER A 74 -0.08 1.15 1.38
C SER A 74 -1.10 1.59 0.34
N ILE A 75 -0.89 1.16 -0.89
CA ILE A 75 -1.85 1.34 -1.98
C ILE A 75 -2.08 -0.04 -2.61
N SER A 76 -3.35 -0.41 -2.74
CA SER A 76 -3.75 -1.62 -3.47
C SER A 76 -4.37 -1.18 -4.79
N LEU A 77 -3.78 -1.62 -5.90
CA LEU A 77 -4.31 -1.38 -7.24
C LEU A 77 -5.04 -2.64 -7.69
N GLU A 78 -6.34 -2.51 -7.96
CA GLU A 78 -7.16 -3.60 -8.49
C GLU A 78 -7.13 -3.55 -10.03
N PHE A 79 -6.85 -4.69 -10.67
CA PHE A 79 -6.83 -4.84 -12.11
C PHE A 79 -7.80 -5.94 -12.53
N GLU A 80 -8.58 -5.69 -13.58
CA GLU A 80 -9.45 -6.72 -14.18
C GLU A 80 -8.64 -7.82 -14.88
N LYS A 81 -7.42 -7.49 -15.30
CA LYS A 81 -6.48 -8.40 -15.95
C LYS A 81 -5.56 -9.06 -14.93
N GLY A 82 -5.21 -10.32 -15.17
CA GLY A 82 -4.19 -11.02 -14.39
C GLY A 82 -2.80 -10.43 -14.64
N ILE A 83 -2.09 -10.11 -13.56
CA ILE A 83 -0.69 -9.66 -13.59
C ILE A 83 0.19 -10.89 -13.92
N LYS A 84 1.00 -10.80 -14.98
CA LYS A 84 1.98 -11.84 -15.35
C LYS A 84 3.32 -11.64 -14.63
N ASP A 85 3.77 -10.40 -14.49
CA ASP A 85 5.03 -10.06 -13.82
C ASP A 85 5.02 -8.62 -13.28
N VAL A 86 5.91 -8.34 -12.32
CA VAL A 86 6.16 -6.99 -11.79
C VAL A 86 7.67 -6.76 -11.69
N ILE A 87 8.15 -5.73 -12.38
CA ILE A 87 9.57 -5.36 -12.43
C ILE A 87 9.74 -3.99 -11.78
N THR A 88 10.64 -3.89 -10.81
CA THR A 88 10.88 -2.65 -10.05
C THR A 88 12.18 -1.98 -10.46
N GLY A 89 12.11 -0.68 -10.73
CA GLY A 89 13.25 0.22 -10.91
C GLY A 89 13.51 1.10 -9.70
N GLU A 90 14.36 2.10 -9.87
CA GLU A 90 14.62 3.09 -8.80
C GLU A 90 13.40 4.01 -8.64
N GLU A 91 12.86 4.53 -9.74
CA GLU A 91 11.74 5.48 -9.71
C GLU A 91 10.42 4.94 -10.27
N ILE A 92 10.46 3.76 -10.90
CA ILE A 92 9.31 3.17 -11.60
C ILE A 92 8.97 1.76 -11.16
N ILE A 93 7.69 1.40 -11.34
CA ILE A 93 7.18 0.05 -11.19
C ILE A 93 6.53 -0.33 -12.52
N VAL A 94 7.02 -1.41 -13.13
CA VAL A 94 6.48 -1.94 -14.39
C VAL A 94 5.61 -3.15 -14.09
N VAL A 95 4.32 -3.06 -14.42
CA VAL A 95 3.36 -4.15 -14.31
C VAL A 95 3.15 -4.73 -15.71
N VAL A 96 3.40 -6.02 -15.85
CA VAL A 96 3.30 -6.74 -17.13
C VAL A 96 2.05 -7.61 -17.12
N PHE A 97 1.18 -7.41 -18.10
CA PHE A 97 0.01 -8.25 -18.36
C PHE A 97 0.28 -9.16 -19.56
N GLU A 98 -0.76 -9.84 -20.05
CA GLU A 98 -0.65 -10.72 -21.23
C GLU A 98 -0.20 -10.00 -22.51
N ASP A 99 -0.81 -8.85 -22.79
CA ASP A 99 -0.65 -8.10 -24.03
C ASP A 99 -0.33 -6.62 -23.75
N GLU A 100 0.01 -6.26 -22.52
CA GLU A 100 0.07 -4.87 -22.07
C GLU A 100 1.19 -4.65 -21.05
N VAL A 101 1.80 -3.48 -21.12
CA VAL A 101 2.78 -3.00 -20.14
C VAL A 101 2.27 -1.69 -19.56
N LEU A 102 2.17 -1.65 -18.23
CA LEU A 102 1.81 -0.47 -17.44
C LEU A 102 3.03 -0.04 -16.63
N ILE A 103 3.42 1.22 -16.75
CA ILE A 103 4.48 1.83 -15.95
C ILE A 103 3.84 2.79 -14.96
N LEU A 104 4.15 2.61 -13.69
CA LEU A 104 3.77 3.45 -12.57
C LEU A 104 5.01 4.16 -12.02
N ASN A 105 4.84 5.32 -11.38
CA ASN A 105 5.87 5.86 -10.51
C ASN A 105 5.88 5.13 -9.15
N HIS A 106 6.86 5.44 -8.30
CA HIS A 106 6.96 4.89 -6.93
C HIS A 106 5.75 5.19 -6.02
N LYS A 107 4.82 6.08 -6.43
CA LYS A 107 3.56 6.37 -5.71
C LYS A 107 2.35 5.59 -6.24
N GLY A 108 2.54 4.74 -7.26
CA GLY A 108 1.47 4.00 -7.90
C GLY A 108 0.65 4.79 -8.92
N HIS A 109 1.08 6.00 -9.31
CA HIS A 109 0.43 6.74 -10.39
C HIS A 109 0.90 6.25 -11.75
N LYS A 110 -0.04 6.06 -12.68
CA LYS A 110 0.24 5.66 -14.06
C LYS A 110 1.04 6.72 -14.81
N ILE A 111 2.23 6.35 -15.28
CA ILE A 111 3.09 7.13 -16.18
C ILE A 111 2.79 6.75 -17.63
N PHE A 112 2.70 5.45 -17.91
CA PHE A 112 2.57 4.93 -19.28
C PHE A 112 1.76 3.65 -19.31
N ASN A 113 1.04 3.41 -20.40
CA ASN A 113 0.34 2.16 -20.63
C ASN A 113 0.20 1.94 -22.13
N GLN A 114 0.67 0.80 -22.60
CA GLN A 114 0.54 0.42 -24.00
C GLN A 114 0.32 -1.08 -24.15
N LYS A 115 -0.51 -1.43 -25.12
CA LYS A 115 -0.66 -2.81 -25.60
C LYS A 115 0.38 -3.15 -26.66
N PHE A 116 0.86 -4.38 -26.63
CA PHE A 116 1.83 -4.94 -27.55
C PHE A 116 1.30 -6.24 -28.14
N GLU A 117 1.17 -6.28 -29.47
CA GLU A 117 0.88 -7.53 -30.17
C GLU A 117 2.04 -8.53 -29.99
N LYS A 118 1.71 -9.77 -29.65
CA LYS A 118 2.68 -10.85 -29.42
C LYS A 118 3.80 -10.42 -28.45
N LEU A 119 3.42 -9.85 -27.30
CA LEU A 119 4.36 -9.51 -26.23
C LEU A 119 5.16 -10.75 -25.82
N LYS A 120 6.48 -10.69 -25.93
CA LYS A 120 7.38 -11.81 -25.62
C LYS A 120 8.12 -11.60 -24.30
N GLU A 121 8.67 -10.41 -24.11
CA GLU A 121 9.58 -10.14 -23.00
C GLU A 121 9.59 -8.67 -22.61
N VAL A 122 9.69 -8.42 -21.31
CA VAL A 122 9.90 -7.08 -20.74
C VAL A 122 11.13 -7.13 -19.86
N ARG A 123 12.05 -6.18 -20.05
CA ARG A 123 13.26 -6.02 -19.24
C ARG A 123 13.39 -4.59 -18.77
N LEU A 124 14.12 -4.43 -17.68
CA LEU A 124 14.45 -3.13 -17.10
C LEU A 124 15.96 -2.97 -16.98
N ALA A 125 16.47 -1.82 -17.39
CA ALA A 125 17.86 -1.43 -17.18
C ALA A 125 17.96 0.06 -16.84
N LYS A 126 18.33 0.39 -15.59
CA LYS A 126 18.47 1.78 -15.11
C LYS A 126 17.25 2.66 -15.48
N ASP A 127 16.06 2.16 -15.17
CA ASP A 127 14.74 2.75 -15.48
C ASP A 127 14.33 2.81 -16.97
N ILE A 128 15.17 2.32 -17.90
CA ILE A 128 14.76 2.12 -19.29
C ILE A 128 14.01 0.80 -19.40
N VAL A 129 12.77 0.85 -19.89
CA VAL A 129 11.94 -0.35 -20.12
C VAL A 129 12.12 -0.81 -21.56
N LEU A 130 12.54 -2.06 -21.72
CA LEU A 130 12.76 -2.72 -23.00
C LEU A 130 11.65 -3.74 -23.21
N VAL A 131 10.89 -3.58 -24.30
CA VAL A 131 9.75 -4.46 -24.63
C VAL A 131 10.02 -5.15 -25.95
N VAL A 132 10.20 -6.47 -25.92
CA VAL A 132 10.31 -7.31 -27.11
C VAL A 132 8.92 -7.82 -27.47
N HIS A 133 8.47 -7.50 -28.68
CA HIS A 133 7.16 -7.86 -29.17
C HIS A 133 7.19 -8.09 -30.68
N ASP A 134 6.10 -8.62 -31.24
CA ASP A 134 6.06 -9.08 -32.63
C ASP A 134 7.23 -10.02 -32.96
N GLU A 135 7.56 -10.22 -34.23
CA GLU A 135 8.66 -11.11 -34.62
C GLU A 135 10.03 -10.51 -34.31
N ASN A 136 10.24 -9.21 -34.59
CA ASN A 136 11.55 -8.55 -34.49
C ASN A 136 11.45 -7.08 -34.05
N LYS A 137 10.50 -6.73 -33.16
CA LYS A 137 10.38 -5.34 -32.67
C LYS A 137 10.84 -5.22 -31.23
N LEU A 138 11.64 -4.17 -30.99
CA LEU A 138 12.03 -3.71 -29.68
C LEU A 138 11.47 -2.31 -29.49
N THR A 139 10.61 -2.13 -28.50
CA THR A 139 10.19 -0.81 -28.04
C THR A 139 11.00 -0.44 -26.81
N ILE A 140 11.60 0.76 -26.83
CA ILE A 140 12.38 1.32 -25.72
C ILE A 140 11.56 2.47 -25.13
N ILE A 141 11.23 2.38 -23.85
CA ILE A 141 10.45 3.39 -23.13
C ILE A 141 11.35 4.03 -22.07
N GLN A 142 11.45 5.35 -22.13
CA GLN A 142 12.17 6.18 -21.15
C GLN A 142 11.12 6.99 -20.37
N PRO A 143 10.84 6.61 -19.11
CA PRO A 143 9.89 7.31 -18.25
C PRO A 143 10.34 8.72 -17.82
#